data_AF-A0A949A5W0-F1
#
_entry.id   AF-A0A949A5W0-F1
#
_cell.length_a   1.000
_cell.length_b   1.000
_cell.length_c   1.000
_cell.angle_alpha   90.00
_cell.angle_beta   90.00
_cell.angle_gamma   90.00
#
_symmetry.space_group_name_H-M   'P 1'
#
loop_
_entity.id
_entity.type
_entity.pdbx_description
1 polymer ?
#
loop_
_entity_poly.entity_id
_entity_poly.type
_entity_poly.pdbx_seq_one_letter_code
_entity_poly.pdbx_strand_id
1 'polypeptide(L)'
;MLCCGLAGPAAAATYSLTYSGPLDILEGGNYNYADITDNSLLGNITDVNVFVDINHTWVGDLDVYLAHSADDGASWKYVQLLNEDGGSANNLRNILFDDSAPAYINDVQPPWADASFKPTNGFDQDADSSELAYFIGDQALGIWSLVLYDNATGDTGTLESYRVDIQTDAPTTAVPLPGAVVFLGLGLGALVGIRRAA
;
A
#
# COMPACT_ATOMS: atom_id res chain seq x y z
N MET A 1 43.16 -11.02 8.43
CA MET A 1 42.63 -10.20 7.33
C MET A 1 41.12 -10.14 7.54
N LEU A 2 40.67 -9.13 8.29
CA LEU A 2 39.26 -9.00 8.64
C LEU A 2 38.58 -8.34 7.44
N CYS A 3 37.78 -9.13 6.71
CA CYS A 3 37.00 -8.64 5.58
C CYS A 3 35.87 -7.77 6.16
N CYS A 4 36.10 -6.46 6.24
CA CYS A 4 35.05 -5.48 6.51
C CYS A 4 34.21 -5.39 5.24
N GLY A 5 33.11 -6.15 5.20
CA GLY A 5 32.09 -5.98 4.18
C GLY A 5 31.42 -4.63 4.40
N LEU A 6 31.77 -3.65 3.57
CA LEU A 6 30.98 -2.43 3.40
C LEU A 6 29.60 -2.86 2.88
N ALA A 7 28.58 -2.83 3.72
CA ALA A 7 27.21 -2.87 3.25
C ALA A 7 27.00 -1.60 2.39
N GLY A 8 26.70 -1.79 1.10
CA GLY A 8 26.33 -0.68 0.22
C GLY A 8 25.07 0.00 0.74
N PRO A 9 24.82 1.28 0.40
CA PRO A 9 23.59 1.95 0.78
C PRO A 9 22.40 1.17 0.20
N ALA A 10 21.40 0.88 1.05
CA ALA A 10 20.13 0.34 0.58
C ALA A 10 19.52 1.33 -0.44
N ALA A 11 18.87 0.80 -1.47
CA ALA A 11 18.27 1.60 -2.55
C ALA A 11 16.75 1.50 -2.50
N ALA A 12 16.08 2.52 -3.05
CA ALA A 12 14.65 2.48 -3.32
C ALA A 12 14.29 1.22 -4.12
N ALA A 13 13.11 0.67 -3.85
CA ALA A 13 12.64 -0.55 -4.48
C ALA A 13 11.28 -0.34 -5.14
N THR A 14 10.96 -1.20 -6.12
CA THR A 14 9.63 -1.29 -6.72
C THR A 14 9.15 -2.73 -6.58
N TYR A 15 7.98 -2.90 -6.00
CA TYR A 15 7.30 -4.17 -5.82
C TYR A 15 6.04 -4.20 -6.68
N SER A 16 5.72 -5.37 -7.23
CA SER A 16 4.49 -5.60 -7.98
C SER A 16 3.78 -6.81 -7.40
N LEU A 17 2.67 -6.56 -6.71
CA LEU A 17 1.81 -7.58 -6.12
C LEU A 17 0.66 -7.87 -7.08
N THR A 18 0.44 -9.13 -7.46
CA THR A 18 -0.63 -9.49 -8.40
C THR A 18 -1.56 -10.53 -7.79
N TYR A 19 -2.85 -10.25 -7.84
CA TYR A 19 -3.92 -11.22 -7.64
C TYR A 19 -4.43 -11.65 -9.02
N SER A 20 -4.61 -12.95 -9.20
CA SER A 20 -5.21 -13.52 -10.40
C SER A 20 -6.49 -14.24 -10.01
N GLY A 21 -7.61 -13.80 -10.58
CA GLY A 21 -8.94 -14.32 -10.34
C GLY A 21 -9.23 -15.62 -11.12
N PRO A 22 -10.53 -15.93 -11.35
CA PRO A 22 -11.68 -15.06 -11.08
C PRO A 22 -12.07 -15.05 -9.59
N LEU A 23 -12.50 -13.87 -9.11
CA LEU A 23 -13.28 -13.72 -7.89
C LEU A 23 -14.67 -13.21 -8.28
N ASP A 24 -15.71 -13.98 -7.94
CA ASP A 24 -17.10 -13.57 -8.16
C ASP A 24 -17.43 -12.33 -7.30
N ILE A 25 -18.08 -11.34 -7.90
CA ILE A 25 -18.61 -10.17 -7.20
C ILE A 25 -20.03 -10.51 -6.78
N LEU A 26 -20.23 -10.71 -5.47
CA LEU A 26 -21.52 -11.09 -4.91
C LEU A 26 -22.46 -9.89 -4.83
N GLU A 27 -23.68 -10.05 -5.33
CA GLU A 27 -24.75 -9.05 -5.26
C GLU A 27 -25.26 -8.81 -3.82
N GLY A 28 -26.03 -7.74 -3.66
CA GLY A 28 -26.87 -7.52 -2.49
C GLY A 28 -26.13 -6.93 -1.30
N GLY A 29 -25.14 -6.09 -1.58
CA GLY A 29 -24.41 -5.34 -0.56
C GLY A 29 -23.44 -6.20 0.26
N ASN A 30 -22.75 -7.14 -0.39
CA ASN A 30 -21.68 -7.90 0.24
C ASN A 30 -20.32 -7.37 -0.20
N TYR A 31 -19.40 -7.22 0.75
CA TYR A 31 -18.00 -6.93 0.45
C TYR A 31 -17.27 -8.19 0.01
N ASN A 32 -16.55 -8.08 -1.10
CA ASN A 32 -15.70 -9.12 -1.68
C ASN A 32 -14.24 -8.67 -1.58
N TYR A 33 -13.38 -9.51 -1.01
CA TYR A 33 -11.99 -9.16 -0.70
C TYR A 33 -11.03 -10.02 -1.52
N ALA A 34 -10.10 -9.38 -2.21
CA ALA A 34 -9.04 -10.05 -2.96
C ALA A 34 -7.70 -9.76 -2.29
N ASP A 35 -7.35 -10.50 -1.25
CA ASP A 35 -6.14 -10.23 -0.45
C ASP A 35 -4.85 -10.74 -1.14
N ILE A 36 -3.77 -9.98 -1.00
CA ILE A 36 -2.39 -10.35 -1.33
C ILE A 36 -1.52 -10.06 -0.11
N THR A 37 -0.66 -11.00 0.25
CA THR A 37 0.36 -10.83 1.29
C THR A 37 1.72 -11.21 0.73
N ASP A 38 2.70 -10.33 0.87
CA ASP A 38 4.10 -10.61 0.57
C ASP A 38 4.99 -10.03 1.67
N ASN A 39 5.59 -10.94 2.45
CA ASN A 39 6.43 -10.58 3.59
C ASN A 39 7.84 -10.13 3.19
N SER A 40 8.14 -10.02 1.89
CA SER A 40 9.42 -9.55 1.36
C SER A 40 9.46 -8.04 1.10
N LEU A 41 8.32 -7.34 1.26
CA LEU A 41 8.24 -5.89 1.08
C LEU A 41 8.99 -5.17 2.20
N LEU A 42 9.80 -4.19 1.81
CA LEU A 42 10.65 -3.41 2.72
C LEU A 42 10.59 -1.92 2.36
N GLY A 43 10.83 -1.08 3.37
CA GLY A 43 10.83 0.37 3.21
C GLY A 43 9.45 0.99 3.41
N ASN A 44 9.43 2.32 3.40
CA ASN A 44 8.23 3.11 3.51
C ASN A 44 7.74 3.48 2.10
N ILE A 45 6.43 3.48 1.92
CA ILE A 45 5.77 3.74 0.65
C ILE A 45 6.06 5.18 0.21
N THR A 46 6.39 5.33 -1.07
CA THR A 46 6.64 6.62 -1.73
C THR A 46 5.73 6.86 -2.94
N ASP A 47 5.19 5.78 -3.53
CA ASP A 47 4.23 5.82 -4.63
C ASP A 47 3.44 4.50 -4.69
N VAL A 48 2.19 4.57 -5.13
CA VAL A 48 1.31 3.42 -5.33
C VAL A 48 0.52 3.62 -6.61
N ASN A 49 0.50 2.60 -7.47
CA ASN A 49 -0.38 2.53 -8.63
C ASN A 49 -1.16 1.22 -8.61
N VAL A 50 -2.42 1.23 -9.03
CA VAL A 50 -3.30 0.05 -9.01
C VAL A 50 -3.82 -0.23 -10.40
N PHE A 51 -3.58 -1.44 -10.89
CA PHE A 51 -4.17 -1.93 -12.11
C PHE A 51 -5.34 -2.86 -11.78
N VAL A 52 -6.46 -2.69 -12.47
CA VAL A 52 -7.69 -3.46 -12.25
C VAL A 52 -8.25 -3.96 -13.60
N ASP A 53 -8.69 -5.22 -13.61
CA ASP A 53 -9.48 -5.81 -14.69
C ASP A 53 -10.71 -6.51 -14.10
N ILE A 54 -11.88 -5.92 -14.31
CA ILE A 54 -13.17 -6.38 -13.80
C ILE A 54 -14.17 -6.49 -14.95
N ASN A 55 -14.80 -7.66 -15.07
CA ASN A 55 -15.99 -7.83 -15.87
C ASN A 55 -17.22 -7.55 -14.99
N HIS A 56 -18.10 -6.63 -15.41
CA HIS A 56 -19.35 -6.33 -14.72
C HIS A 56 -20.37 -5.80 -15.71
N THR A 57 -21.64 -6.21 -15.56
CA THR A 57 -22.72 -5.78 -16.47
C THR A 57 -23.22 -4.37 -16.22
N TRP A 58 -22.92 -3.78 -15.06
CA TRP A 58 -23.25 -2.40 -14.73
C TRP A 58 -22.22 -1.80 -13.75
N VAL A 59 -21.27 -1.01 -14.24
CA VAL A 59 -20.15 -0.50 -13.39
C VAL A 59 -20.58 0.58 -12.40
N GLY A 60 -21.67 1.30 -12.71
CA GLY A 60 -22.23 2.31 -11.81
C GLY A 60 -22.84 1.76 -10.52
N ASP A 61 -22.89 0.43 -10.35
CA ASP A 61 -23.34 -0.20 -9.12
C ASP A 61 -22.16 -0.58 -8.21
N LEU A 62 -20.93 -0.44 -8.71
CA LEU A 62 -19.71 -0.87 -8.03
C LEU A 62 -19.06 0.26 -7.22
N ASP A 63 -18.72 -0.07 -5.99
CA ASP A 63 -17.65 0.56 -5.24
C ASP A 63 -16.40 -0.31 -5.28
N VAL A 64 -15.26 0.34 -5.55
CA VAL A 64 -13.96 -0.31 -5.62
C VAL A 64 -12.99 0.42 -4.71
N TYR A 65 -12.38 -0.31 -3.79
CA TYR A 65 -11.41 0.24 -2.84
C TYR A 65 -10.08 -0.50 -2.95
N LEU A 66 -8.99 0.23 -2.75
CA LEU A 66 -7.72 -0.36 -2.32
C LEU A 66 -7.60 -0.24 -0.81
N ALA A 67 -7.34 -1.36 -0.15
CA ALA A 67 -7.11 -1.41 1.28
C ALA A 67 -5.69 -1.89 1.60
N HIS A 68 -5.08 -1.29 2.62
CA HIS A 68 -3.78 -1.71 3.12
C HIS A 68 -3.78 -1.80 4.64
N SER A 69 -3.18 -2.88 5.16
CA SER A 69 -2.92 -3.06 6.59
C SER A 69 -1.45 -3.42 6.80
N ALA A 70 -0.70 -2.47 7.37
CA ALA A 70 0.72 -2.65 7.70
C ALA A 70 0.96 -3.50 8.95
N ASP A 71 -0.08 -3.75 9.76
CA ASP A 71 -0.04 -4.41 11.07
C ASP A 71 -0.76 -5.76 11.08
N ASP A 72 -0.69 -6.50 9.96
CA ASP A 72 -1.23 -7.86 9.80
C ASP A 72 -2.73 -7.96 10.09
N GLY A 73 -3.48 -6.96 9.61
CA GLY A 73 -4.95 -6.91 9.68
C GLY A 73 -5.52 -6.24 10.93
N ALA A 74 -4.70 -5.70 11.83
CA ALA A 74 -5.19 -5.06 13.05
C ALA A 74 -5.79 -3.66 12.81
N SER A 75 -5.26 -2.91 11.85
CA SER A 75 -5.74 -1.60 11.39
C SER A 75 -5.69 -1.53 9.87
N TRP A 76 -6.66 -0.84 9.27
CA TRP A 76 -6.78 -0.75 7.81
C TRP A 76 -6.90 0.71 7.38
N LYS A 77 -6.36 0.99 6.20
CA LYS A 77 -6.55 2.26 5.47
C LYS A 77 -7.21 1.95 4.14
N TYR A 78 -8.23 2.72 3.80
CA TYR A 78 -9.03 2.50 2.60
C TYR A 78 -8.97 3.73 1.68
N VAL A 79 -8.66 3.49 0.41
CA VAL A 79 -8.73 4.49 -0.66
C VAL A 79 -9.77 4.04 -1.68
N GLN A 80 -10.79 4.87 -1.92
CA GLN A 80 -11.80 4.58 -2.93
C GLN A 80 -11.29 4.92 -4.33
N LEU A 81 -11.29 3.92 -5.21
CA LEU A 81 -10.86 4.00 -6.61
C LEU A 81 -12.03 4.35 -7.54
N LEU A 82 -13.19 3.76 -7.30
CA LEU A 82 -14.44 3.97 -8.03
C LEU A 82 -15.60 4.08 -7.02
N ASN A 83 -16.52 5.02 -7.24
CA ASN A 83 -17.66 5.27 -6.36
C ASN A 83 -18.95 5.36 -7.18
N GLU A 84 -19.55 4.21 -7.50
CA GLU A 84 -20.78 4.13 -8.31
C GLU A 84 -20.67 4.90 -9.65
N ASP A 85 -19.45 5.01 -10.18
CA ASP A 85 -19.15 5.85 -11.33
C ASP A 85 -19.40 5.11 -12.65
N GLY A 86 -19.70 5.86 -13.71
CA GLY A 86 -19.81 5.32 -15.07
C GLY A 86 -21.20 4.82 -15.48
N GLY A 87 -22.15 4.81 -14.55
CA GLY A 87 -23.56 4.49 -14.84
C GLY A 87 -23.74 3.12 -15.48
N SER A 88 -24.59 3.03 -16.52
CA SER A 88 -24.94 1.76 -17.17
C SER A 88 -23.87 1.21 -18.12
N ALA A 89 -22.61 1.62 -17.99
CA ALA A 89 -21.53 1.06 -18.77
C ALA A 89 -21.11 -0.31 -18.22
N ASN A 90 -20.38 -1.06 -19.04
CA ASN A 90 -19.91 -2.40 -18.67
C ASN A 90 -18.40 -2.40 -18.52
N ASN A 91 -17.93 -3.18 -17.55
CA ASN A 91 -16.54 -3.54 -17.29
C ASN A 91 -15.59 -2.37 -16.94
N LEU A 92 -14.58 -2.69 -16.13
CA LEU A 92 -13.38 -1.88 -15.95
C LEU A 92 -12.22 -2.66 -16.58
N ARG A 93 -11.99 -2.45 -17.88
CA ARG A 93 -11.03 -3.27 -18.64
C ARG A 93 -9.66 -2.61 -18.67
N ASN A 94 -8.67 -3.24 -18.04
CA ASN A 94 -7.28 -2.77 -18.02
C ASN A 94 -7.14 -1.30 -17.57
N ILE A 95 -7.72 -0.97 -16.42
CA ILE A 95 -7.67 0.39 -15.85
C ILE A 95 -6.46 0.51 -14.93
N LEU A 96 -5.69 1.58 -15.10
CA LEU A 96 -4.58 1.95 -14.21
C LEU A 96 -4.95 3.20 -13.39
N PHE A 97 -5.18 3.01 -12.09
CA PHE A 97 -5.29 4.11 -11.13
C PHE A 97 -3.90 4.61 -10.72
N ASP A 98 -3.68 5.90 -10.91
CA ASP A 98 -2.42 6.62 -10.64
C ASP A 98 -2.77 8.09 -10.31
N ASP A 99 -2.31 8.62 -9.17
CA ASP A 99 -2.58 10.00 -8.76
C ASP A 99 -1.97 11.06 -9.70
N SER A 100 -1.00 10.67 -10.52
CA SER A 100 -0.37 11.50 -11.55
C SER A 100 -1.10 11.49 -12.89
N ALA A 101 -2.13 10.65 -13.04
CA ALA A 101 -2.93 10.57 -14.26
C ALA A 101 -3.65 11.90 -14.56
N PRO A 102 -3.98 12.18 -15.84
CA PRO A 102 -4.43 13.51 -16.26
C PRO A 102 -5.85 13.89 -15.80
N ALA A 103 -6.69 12.93 -15.44
CA ALA A 103 -8.09 13.15 -15.07
C ALA A 103 -8.56 12.14 -14.01
N TYR A 104 -9.51 12.53 -13.18
CA TYR A 104 -10.28 11.61 -12.33
C TYR A 104 -11.16 10.72 -13.21
N ILE A 105 -11.36 9.47 -12.81
CA ILE A 105 -12.17 8.52 -13.59
C ILE A 105 -13.59 9.04 -13.84
N ASN A 106 -14.17 9.73 -12.85
CA ASN A 106 -15.53 10.25 -12.90
C ASN A 106 -15.69 11.59 -13.64
N ASP A 107 -14.59 12.23 -14.04
CA ASP A 107 -14.62 13.38 -14.96
C ASP A 107 -14.70 12.95 -16.44
N VAL A 108 -14.49 11.66 -16.73
CA VAL A 108 -14.49 11.09 -18.08
C VAL A 108 -15.64 10.09 -18.22
N GLN A 109 -16.47 10.23 -19.24
CA GLN A 109 -17.56 9.28 -19.46
C GLN A 109 -17.03 7.96 -20.06
N PRO A 110 -17.52 6.80 -19.60
CA PRO A 110 -17.14 5.50 -20.16
C PRO A 110 -17.63 5.32 -21.62
N PRO A 111 -17.11 4.32 -22.36
CA PRO A 111 -16.30 3.19 -21.90
C PRO A 111 -14.87 3.58 -21.50
N TRP A 112 -14.43 3.06 -20.36
CA TRP A 112 -13.04 3.10 -19.95
C TRP A 112 -12.38 1.78 -20.33
N ALA A 113 -11.33 1.84 -21.14
CA ALA A 113 -10.54 0.66 -21.46
C ALA A 113 -9.10 1.07 -21.76
N ASP A 114 -8.14 0.25 -21.31
CA ASP A 114 -6.73 0.38 -21.67
C ASP A 114 -6.19 1.81 -21.38
N ALA A 115 -6.58 2.37 -20.23
CA ALA A 115 -6.41 3.77 -19.89
C ALA A 115 -6.01 3.97 -18.41
N SER A 116 -5.50 5.15 -18.10
CA SER A 116 -5.13 5.54 -16.75
C SER A 116 -5.92 6.75 -16.27
N PHE A 117 -6.34 6.69 -15.02
CA PHE A 117 -7.11 7.72 -14.33
C PHE A 117 -6.59 7.91 -12.92
N LYS A 118 -6.84 9.08 -12.34
CA LYS A 118 -6.82 9.18 -10.88
C LYS A 118 -7.99 8.34 -10.35
N PRO A 119 -7.95 7.93 -9.06
CA PRO A 119 -9.15 7.48 -8.36
C PRO A 119 -10.34 8.44 -8.56
N THR A 120 -11.54 8.07 -8.16
CA THR A 120 -12.69 8.99 -8.14
C THR A 120 -12.37 10.25 -7.30
N ASN A 121 -13.00 11.40 -7.61
CA ASN A 121 -12.70 12.68 -6.95
C ASN A 121 -13.43 12.92 -5.62
N GLY A 122 -14.01 11.87 -5.03
CA GLY A 122 -14.63 11.87 -3.72
C GLY A 122 -14.71 10.44 -3.19
N PHE A 123 -15.07 10.28 -1.92
CA PHE A 123 -15.22 8.97 -1.31
C PHE A 123 -16.41 8.93 -0.35
N ASP A 124 -16.88 7.73 -0.04
CA ASP A 124 -18.02 7.45 0.80
C ASP A 124 -17.63 7.30 2.29
N GLN A 125 -18.47 6.67 3.11
CA GLN A 125 -18.22 6.50 4.54
C GLN A 125 -17.29 5.33 4.88
N ASP A 126 -17.03 4.43 3.93
CA ASP A 126 -16.25 3.21 4.14
C ASP A 126 -14.79 3.37 3.67
N ALA A 127 -14.45 4.53 3.08
CA ALA A 127 -13.11 4.96 2.74
C ALA A 127 -12.58 6.10 3.63
N ASP A 128 -11.25 6.23 3.70
CA ASP A 128 -10.54 7.30 4.41
C ASP A 128 -10.06 8.42 3.46
N SER A 129 -9.97 8.10 2.16
CA SER A 129 -9.43 8.99 1.12
C SER A 129 -9.87 8.53 -0.28
N SER A 130 -9.67 9.40 -1.27
CA SER A 130 -9.81 9.13 -2.70
C SER A 130 -8.50 9.42 -3.46
N GLU A 131 -7.34 9.29 -2.79
CA GLU A 131 -6.01 9.59 -3.31
C GLU A 131 -5.05 8.46 -2.88
N LEU A 132 -4.33 7.84 -3.82
CA LEU A 132 -3.39 6.74 -3.52
C LEU A 132 -2.20 7.22 -2.66
N ALA A 133 -1.87 8.50 -2.73
CA ALA A 133 -0.89 9.17 -1.90
C ALA A 133 -1.20 9.06 -0.40
N TYR A 134 -2.44 8.69 -0.03
CA TYR A 134 -2.80 8.43 1.36
C TYR A 134 -1.93 7.34 2.01
N PHE A 135 -1.37 6.40 1.23
CA PHE A 135 -0.47 5.36 1.73
C PHE A 135 0.99 5.83 1.92
N ILE A 136 1.38 7.02 1.41
CA ILE A 136 2.77 7.48 1.47
C ILE A 136 3.23 7.64 2.91
N GLY A 137 4.41 7.08 3.20
CA GLY A 137 5.03 7.08 4.52
C GLY A 137 4.67 5.86 5.39
N ASP A 138 3.65 5.08 5.04
CA ASP A 138 3.39 3.80 5.72
C ASP A 138 4.44 2.75 5.34
N GLN A 139 4.56 1.69 6.14
CA GLN A 139 5.41 0.56 5.77
C GLN A 139 4.74 -0.23 4.63
N ALA A 140 5.47 -0.58 3.57
CA ALA A 140 4.89 -1.34 2.46
C ALA A 140 4.54 -2.79 2.83
N LEU A 141 5.22 -3.35 3.83
CA LEU A 141 4.97 -4.67 4.39
C LEU A 141 3.55 -4.73 4.96
N GLY A 142 2.80 -5.77 4.61
CA GLY A 142 1.47 -5.99 5.15
C GLY A 142 0.54 -6.70 4.19
N ILE A 143 -0.75 -6.58 4.46
CA ILE A 143 -1.82 -7.09 3.59
C ILE A 143 -2.24 -5.95 2.66
N TRP A 144 -2.36 -6.27 1.37
CA TRP A 144 -2.98 -5.42 0.37
C TRP A 144 -4.23 -6.12 -0.14
N SER A 145 -5.34 -5.40 -0.26
CA SER A 145 -6.61 -5.97 -0.70
C SER A 145 -7.29 -5.06 -1.69
N LEU A 146 -7.80 -5.61 -2.78
CA LEU A 146 -8.85 -4.95 -3.55
C LEU A 146 -10.19 -5.36 -2.95
N VAL A 147 -10.97 -4.37 -2.53
CA VAL A 147 -12.29 -4.58 -1.92
C VAL A 147 -13.34 -4.12 -2.91
N LEU A 148 -14.30 -4.99 -3.19
CA LEU A 148 -15.36 -4.79 -4.18
C LEU A 148 -16.72 -4.92 -3.52
N TYR A 149 -17.57 -3.95 -3.77
CA TYR A 149 -18.94 -3.93 -3.26
C TYR A 149 -19.88 -3.57 -4.39
N ASP A 150 -20.88 -4.42 -4.61
CA ASP A 150 -21.98 -4.15 -5.55
C ASP A 150 -23.21 -3.75 -4.74
N ASN A 151 -23.65 -2.50 -4.91
CA ASN A 151 -24.75 -1.92 -4.16
C ASN A 151 -26.13 -2.36 -4.70
N ALA A 152 -26.16 -2.97 -5.88
CA ALA A 152 -27.37 -3.29 -6.61
C ALA A 152 -27.61 -4.81 -6.66
N THR A 153 -28.71 -5.18 -7.30
CA THR A 153 -29.10 -6.58 -7.52
C THR A 153 -29.52 -6.75 -8.97
N GLY A 154 -29.28 -7.91 -9.55
CA GLY A 154 -29.65 -8.25 -10.93
C GLY A 154 -28.52 -8.12 -11.95
N ASP A 155 -27.37 -7.60 -11.54
CA ASP A 155 -26.15 -7.49 -12.31
C ASP A 155 -25.04 -8.26 -11.58
N THR A 156 -24.17 -8.94 -12.32
CA THR A 156 -23.10 -9.75 -11.73
C THR A 156 -21.80 -9.49 -12.47
N GLY A 157 -20.70 -9.85 -11.82
CA GLY A 157 -19.40 -9.78 -12.45
C GLY A 157 -18.32 -10.56 -11.73
N THR A 158 -17.12 -10.41 -12.26
CA THR A 158 -15.93 -11.09 -11.81
C THR A 158 -14.75 -10.13 -11.82
N LEU A 159 -13.99 -10.15 -10.75
CA LEU A 159 -12.63 -9.63 -10.76
C LEU A 159 -11.73 -10.64 -11.46
N GLU A 160 -11.19 -10.28 -12.61
CA GLU A 160 -10.29 -11.13 -13.40
C GLU A 160 -8.86 -11.04 -12.86
N SER A 161 -8.41 -9.83 -12.54
CA SER A 161 -7.12 -9.60 -11.89
C SER A 161 -7.04 -8.20 -11.31
N TYR A 162 -6.14 -8.03 -10.34
CA TYR A 162 -5.62 -6.71 -10.00
C TYR A 162 -4.15 -6.79 -9.63
N ARG A 163 -3.46 -5.67 -9.77
CA ARG A 163 -2.04 -5.53 -9.42
C ARG A 163 -1.81 -4.22 -8.69
N VAL A 164 -1.00 -4.25 -7.64
CA VAL A 164 -0.51 -3.07 -6.94
C VAL A 164 0.98 -2.94 -7.22
N ASP A 165 1.35 -1.82 -7.83
CA ASP A 165 2.75 -1.44 -8.06
C ASP A 165 3.14 -0.42 -6.98
N ILE A 166 4.10 -0.79 -6.12
CA ILE A 166 4.47 -0.04 -4.91
C ILE A 166 5.93 0.38 -5.04
N GLN A 167 6.21 1.68 -4.93
CA GLN A 167 7.57 2.19 -4.80
C GLN A 167 7.86 2.51 -3.34
N THR A 168 9.04 2.10 -2.87
CA THR A 168 9.49 2.39 -1.51
C THR A 168 10.81 3.13 -1.49
N ASP A 169 11.04 3.84 -0.40
CA ASP A 169 12.36 4.37 -0.09
C ASP A 169 13.36 3.25 0.22
N ALA A 170 14.63 3.63 0.34
CA ALA A 170 15.64 2.71 0.81
C ALA A 170 15.33 2.30 2.25
N PRO A 171 15.24 0.99 2.58
CA PRO A 171 14.94 0.57 3.94
C PRO A 171 15.98 1.13 4.92
N THR A 172 15.50 1.82 5.95
CA THR A 172 16.35 2.39 7.01
C THR A 172 16.82 1.28 7.94
N THR A 173 17.69 0.40 7.46
CA THR A 173 18.44 -0.47 8.37
C THR A 173 19.39 0.45 9.14
N ALA A 174 19.00 0.81 10.36
CA ALA A 174 19.94 1.38 11.31
C ALA A 174 21.04 0.32 11.48
N VAL A 175 22.20 0.51 10.85
CA VAL A 175 23.37 -0.30 11.14
C VAL A 175 23.77 0.08 12.57
N PRO A 176 23.57 -0.76 13.61
CA PRO A 176 24.18 -0.47 14.90
C PRO A 176 25.67 -0.47 14.65
N LEU A 177 26.33 0.66 14.91
CA LEU A 177 27.78 0.76 14.74
C LEU A 177 28.44 -0.39 15.52
N PRO A 178 29.19 -1.31 14.87
CA PRO A 178 29.87 -2.37 15.58
C PRO A 178 30.97 -1.75 16.45
N GLY A 179 30.67 -1.53 17.72
CA GLY A 179 31.65 -1.19 18.75
C GLY A 179 32.09 0.26 18.82
N ALA A 180 31.24 1.16 19.32
CA ALA A 180 31.75 2.23 20.18
C ALA A 180 31.84 1.71 21.62
N VAL A 181 32.77 0.79 21.88
CA VAL A 181 33.20 0.51 23.26
C VAL A 181 34.01 1.72 23.70
N VAL A 182 33.38 2.65 24.42
CA VAL A 182 34.10 3.69 25.16
C VAL A 182 34.87 2.99 26.29
N PHE A 183 36.10 2.56 26.01
CA PHE A 183 37.08 2.27 27.04
C PHE A 183 37.48 3.59 27.69
N LEU A 184 36.82 3.99 28.77
CA LEU A 184 37.39 4.94 29.72
C LEU A 184 38.59 4.26 30.39
N GLY A 185 39.76 4.47 29.81
CA GLY A 185 41.03 3.99 30.32
C GLY A 185 41.25 4.41 31.76
N LEU A 186 41.64 3.43 32.58
CA LEU A 186 42.07 3.55 33.96
C LEU A 186 43.33 4.44 34.06
N GLY A 187 43.25 5.48 34.89
CA GLY A 187 44.42 6.15 35.47
C GLY A 187 44.62 5.69 36.91
N LEU A 188 45.58 4.80 37.12
CA LEU A 188 46.01 4.26 38.41
C LEU A 188 46.89 5.29 39.14
N GLY A 189 46.62 5.55 40.43
CA GLY A 189 47.51 6.35 41.29
C GLY A 189 47.14 6.23 42.78
N ALA A 190 47.90 5.41 43.52
CA ALA A 190 47.90 5.27 44.98
C ALA A 190 48.25 6.60 45.70
N LEU A 191 48.10 6.84 47.01
CA LEU A 191 48.46 6.04 48.18
C LEU A 191 48.16 6.87 49.46
N VAL A 192 47.70 6.21 50.53
CA VAL A 192 47.87 6.55 51.98
C VAL A 192 47.21 7.82 52.56
N GLY A 193 46.56 7.61 53.72
CA GLY A 193 45.76 8.58 54.46
C GLY A 193 46.49 9.35 55.56
N ILE A 194 45.71 10.06 56.39
CA ILE A 194 45.86 10.25 57.84
C ILE A 194 44.62 11.04 58.33
N ARG A 195 44.08 10.61 59.48
CA ARG A 195 43.03 11.28 60.26
C ARG A 195 43.53 12.62 60.83
N ARG A 196 42.64 13.60 61.06
CA ARG A 196 42.53 14.35 62.34
C ARG A 196 41.29 15.25 62.41
N ALA A 197 40.84 15.42 63.65
CA ALA A 197 39.60 16.01 64.11
C ALA A 197 39.63 17.55 64.24
N ALA A 198 38.44 18.14 64.31
CA ALA A 198 38.01 19.02 65.41
C ALA A 198 36.52 18.79 65.63
#